data_AF-A0A2X0QIX3-F1
#
_entry.id   AF-A0A2X0QIX3-F1
#
_cell.length_a   1.000
_cell.length_b   1.000
_cell.length_c   1.000
_cell.angle_alpha   90.00
_cell.angle_beta   90.00
_cell.angle_gamma   90.00
#
_symmetry.space_group_name_H-M   'P 1'
#
loop_
_entity.id
_entity.type
_entity.pdbx_description
1 polymer ?
#
loop_
_entity_poly.entity_id
_entity_poly.type
_entity_poly.pdbx_seq_one_letter_code
_entity_poly.pdbx_strand_id
1 'polypeptide(L)'
;MITAYSNEAVTSISLSNDIVKGTVNLTTDRKTSFSIEGNNHSLDLGNQVFRVQQAATATFSISNIKTTAINTTGIVSSGLDTNTAKSGWTINITNVNSALHNKMSLASVPGAQLNLAGDIKWYTASEMAVIDGVKIADNAKVMSIKQKQHEDRSFFWFAQAYMDQTSAGSHNFVIGKNAVANFKMTGSGTAFPIVFAYYNELRLESGATYNATMPGNTFGSDYYKSSFIAEGNNKVNVTSLNAVAFNSTSKPQEESQFYIGPESEFYIIGATNQKSFTGNATDTARTKITIDSPKNYDMRNSSTANNSNSSIADVGFKEFTSKNSDVNSWSLDSNVAGSASYSTSTIDYVTQLAGGSVTSSDSSLHSKFKIEGLRRISDLNQDSEFNFKDITNAEYSMSGKVILGYVPDENGMDDEGNINYIPVYPGKDQTSIDLKDSFGGLHTNLKTDANGDITYKGEKLNKQNEIVQATATYGNHIQKEVSEYKVVDITPPDPTKLKTQNMSANTRKLEGTGEIGATVYLRLNGNLIESVTTQVDGEGNWSMDIPENTFIKDMEGQLFLEDKAGKAESLGTKAGVSDIYRDITKEYQKAKIQEILADNQPHIFTFYAEDSEAVSQKKSQLQL
;
A
#
# COMPACT_ATOMS: atom_id res chain seq x y z
N MET A 1 -3.08 11.91 -46.53
CA MET A 1 -2.55 10.67 -45.93
C MET A 1 -2.66 9.48 -46.87
N ILE A 2 -3.85 8.99 -47.24
CA ILE A 2 -4.03 7.77 -48.06
C ILE A 2 -3.18 7.79 -49.34
N THR A 3 -3.28 8.85 -50.15
CA THR A 3 -2.48 9.00 -51.38
C THR A 3 -0.97 8.94 -51.14
N ALA A 4 -0.50 9.51 -50.02
CA ALA A 4 0.91 9.48 -49.66
C ALA A 4 1.35 8.07 -49.24
N TYR A 5 0.53 7.36 -48.46
CA TYR A 5 0.81 5.99 -48.05
C TYR A 5 0.84 5.02 -49.24
N SER A 6 -0.08 5.19 -50.21
CA SER A 6 -0.14 4.37 -51.42
C SER A 6 0.98 4.64 -52.43
N ASN A 7 1.71 5.74 -52.29
CA ASN A 7 2.84 6.07 -53.17
C ASN A 7 4.14 5.57 -52.54
N GLU A 8 4.73 4.51 -53.11
CA GLU A 8 5.97 3.92 -52.58
C GLU A 8 7.19 4.86 -52.62
N ALA A 9 7.16 5.90 -53.46
CA ALA A 9 8.21 6.92 -53.52
C ALA A 9 8.15 7.92 -52.35
N VAL A 10 6.98 8.05 -51.69
CA VAL A 10 6.85 8.87 -50.48
C VAL A 10 7.28 8.05 -49.29
N THR A 11 8.32 8.47 -48.58
CA THR A 11 8.88 7.73 -47.44
C THR A 11 8.45 8.28 -46.08
N SER A 12 7.89 9.48 -46.03
CA SER A 12 7.40 10.08 -44.79
C SER A 12 6.31 11.11 -45.02
N ILE A 13 5.52 11.36 -43.97
CA ILE A 13 4.58 12.47 -43.88
C ILE A 13 4.61 13.11 -42.49
N SER A 14 4.21 14.37 -42.41
CA SER A 14 3.91 15.06 -41.16
C SER A 14 2.46 15.52 -41.19
N LEU A 15 1.73 15.31 -40.09
CA LEU A 15 0.36 15.80 -39.96
C LEU A 15 0.39 17.30 -39.69
N SER A 16 -0.47 18.04 -40.39
CA SER A 16 -0.67 19.48 -40.20
C SER A 16 -2.03 19.81 -39.60
N ASN A 17 -2.88 18.80 -39.44
CA ASN A 17 -4.24 18.86 -38.91
C ASN A 17 -4.63 17.47 -38.37
N ASP A 18 -5.67 17.44 -37.54
CA ASP A 18 -6.31 16.19 -37.12
C ASP A 18 -6.84 15.43 -38.33
N ILE A 19 -6.67 14.11 -38.32
CA ILE A 19 -7.12 13.21 -39.38
C ILE A 19 -8.41 12.56 -38.92
N VAL A 20 -9.48 12.83 -39.67
CA VAL A 20 -10.79 12.18 -39.53
C VAL A 20 -10.94 11.06 -40.54
N LYS A 21 -11.73 10.04 -40.21
CA LYS A 21 -11.99 8.93 -41.13
C LYS A 21 -12.59 9.45 -42.45
N GLY A 22 -11.90 9.14 -43.55
CA GLY A 22 -12.38 9.42 -44.91
C GLY A 22 -13.32 8.35 -45.45
N THR A 23 -13.90 8.59 -46.62
CA THR A 23 -14.71 7.61 -47.37
C THR A 23 -13.87 6.60 -48.17
N VAL A 24 -12.60 6.92 -48.43
CA VAL A 24 -11.66 6.07 -49.17
C VAL A 24 -10.96 5.10 -48.21
N ASN A 25 -10.82 3.84 -48.63
CA ASN A 25 -10.17 2.80 -47.84
C ASN A 25 -8.65 2.76 -48.05
N LEU A 26 -7.88 2.59 -46.96
CA LEU A 26 -6.49 2.17 -46.99
C LEU A 26 -6.41 0.69 -47.44
N THR A 27 -6.16 0.48 -48.74
CA THR A 27 -6.10 -0.88 -49.33
C THR A 27 -4.71 -1.29 -49.80
N THR A 28 -3.71 -0.40 -49.72
CA THR A 28 -2.36 -0.68 -50.22
C THR A 28 -1.54 -1.49 -49.22
N ASP A 29 -1.13 -2.70 -49.61
CA ASP A 29 -0.10 -3.48 -48.90
C ASP A 29 1.29 -2.91 -49.22
N ARG A 30 1.77 -2.03 -48.35
CA ARG A 30 3.02 -1.30 -48.60
C ARG A 30 4.24 -2.20 -48.45
N LYS A 31 5.25 -2.03 -49.32
CA LYS A 31 6.49 -2.83 -49.32
C LYS A 31 7.73 -2.08 -48.85
N THR A 32 7.69 -0.74 -48.89
CA THR A 32 8.80 0.15 -48.58
C THR A 32 8.60 0.87 -47.26
N SER A 33 9.68 1.35 -46.65
CA SER A 33 9.61 2.06 -45.37
C SER A 33 8.71 3.30 -45.44
N PHE A 34 8.09 3.62 -44.31
CA PHE A 34 7.22 4.79 -44.16
C PHE A 34 7.23 5.33 -42.74
N SER A 35 7.29 6.66 -42.60
CA SER A 35 7.24 7.33 -41.31
C SER A 35 6.12 8.37 -41.23
N ILE A 36 5.43 8.43 -40.11
CA ILE A 36 4.36 9.39 -39.83
C ILE A 36 4.75 10.19 -38.60
N GLU A 37 4.99 11.49 -38.77
CA GLU A 37 5.12 12.43 -37.66
C GLU A 37 3.75 13.05 -37.36
N GLY A 38 3.23 12.78 -36.17
CA GLY A 38 1.89 13.17 -35.76
C GLY A 38 1.74 14.64 -35.37
N ASN A 39 2.81 15.32 -34.94
CA ASN A 39 2.77 16.70 -34.46
C ASN A 39 1.64 16.96 -33.43
N ASN A 40 1.33 15.97 -32.58
CA ASN A 40 0.24 15.98 -31.60
C ASN A 40 -1.17 16.14 -32.19
N HIS A 41 -1.35 15.82 -33.47
CA HIS A 41 -2.67 15.70 -34.09
C HIS A 41 -3.32 14.35 -33.77
N SER A 42 -4.65 14.34 -33.83
CA SER A 42 -5.46 13.13 -33.65
C SER A 42 -5.48 12.28 -34.92
N LEU A 43 -5.57 10.96 -34.78
CA LEU A 43 -5.63 10.01 -35.90
C LEU A 43 -6.85 9.09 -35.82
N ASP A 44 -7.84 9.31 -36.68
CA ASP A 44 -8.99 8.42 -36.85
C ASP A 44 -8.87 7.61 -38.15
N LEU A 45 -8.54 6.32 -38.01
CA LEU A 45 -8.56 5.37 -39.12
C LEU A 45 -9.92 4.65 -39.24
N GLY A 46 -10.83 4.84 -38.29
CA GLY A 46 -11.99 3.97 -38.11
C GLY A 46 -11.60 2.50 -38.15
N ASN A 47 -12.27 1.70 -38.98
CA ASN A 47 -11.98 0.28 -39.13
C ASN A 47 -10.84 -0.04 -40.12
N GLN A 48 -9.96 0.92 -40.38
CA GLN A 48 -8.81 0.74 -41.26
C GLN A 48 -7.51 0.69 -40.47
N VAL A 49 -6.47 0.17 -41.13
CA VAL A 49 -5.11 0.04 -40.61
C VAL A 49 -4.14 0.33 -41.75
N PHE A 50 -2.93 0.78 -41.41
CA PHE A 50 -1.83 0.82 -42.37
C PHE A 50 -1.44 -0.61 -42.72
N ARG A 51 -1.71 -1.02 -43.96
CA ARG A 51 -1.40 -2.36 -44.44
C ARG A 51 0.06 -2.47 -44.87
N VAL A 52 0.78 -3.46 -44.37
CA VAL A 52 2.18 -3.75 -44.75
C VAL A 52 2.28 -5.14 -45.38
N GLN A 53 3.08 -5.26 -46.43
CA GLN A 53 3.28 -6.55 -47.09
C GLN A 53 4.22 -7.42 -46.25
N GLN A 54 3.68 -8.50 -45.70
CA GLN A 54 4.37 -9.43 -44.83
C GLN A 54 5.77 -9.86 -45.33
N ALA A 55 5.94 -10.25 -46.59
CA ALA A 55 7.23 -10.73 -47.13
C ALA A 55 8.31 -9.64 -47.35
N ALA A 56 7.99 -8.37 -47.10
CA ALA A 56 8.93 -7.27 -47.29
C ALA A 56 9.84 -7.07 -46.06
N THR A 57 10.99 -6.43 -46.30
CA THR A 57 11.91 -5.97 -45.25
C THR A 57 11.95 -4.45 -45.29
N ALA A 58 11.35 -3.81 -44.28
CA ALA A 58 11.16 -2.37 -44.24
C ALA A 58 10.80 -1.90 -42.84
N THR A 59 10.72 -0.58 -42.65
CA THR A 59 10.37 0.02 -41.36
C THR A 59 9.10 0.84 -41.48
N PHE A 60 8.14 0.58 -40.59
CA PHE A 60 7.00 1.47 -40.36
C PHE A 60 7.26 2.23 -39.07
N SER A 61 7.10 3.55 -39.08
CA SER A 61 7.26 4.38 -37.88
C SER A 61 6.13 5.37 -37.74
N ILE A 62 5.64 5.55 -36.52
CA ILE A 62 4.65 6.57 -36.20
C ILE A 62 4.96 7.20 -34.84
N SER A 63 4.93 8.53 -34.80
CA SER A 63 5.31 9.31 -33.62
C SER A 63 4.28 10.39 -33.29
N ASN A 64 4.20 10.76 -32.01
CA ASN A 64 3.52 11.96 -31.49
C ASN A 64 2.06 12.09 -31.96
N ILE A 65 1.29 11.01 -31.81
CA ILE A 65 -0.15 10.99 -32.06
C ILE A 65 -0.86 11.18 -30.73
N LYS A 66 -1.63 12.28 -30.63
CA LYS A 66 -2.30 12.66 -29.38
C LYS A 66 -3.30 11.61 -28.92
N THR A 67 -4.18 11.16 -29.81
CA THR A 67 -5.15 10.11 -29.53
C THR A 67 -5.64 9.45 -30.82
N THR A 68 -5.94 8.15 -30.77
CA THR A 68 -6.69 7.46 -31.82
C THR A 68 -8.20 7.50 -31.53
N ALA A 69 -9.04 7.39 -32.55
CA ALA A 69 -10.50 7.42 -32.37
C ALA A 69 -11.08 6.14 -31.71
N ILE A 70 -12.33 6.25 -31.24
CA ILE A 70 -13.09 5.24 -30.46
C ILE A 70 -13.29 3.89 -31.20
N ASN A 71 -13.14 3.85 -32.53
CA ASN A 71 -13.35 2.64 -33.34
C ASN A 71 -12.12 2.23 -34.16
N THR A 72 -10.94 2.73 -33.79
CA THR A 72 -9.70 2.38 -34.49
C THR A 72 -9.47 0.87 -34.37
N THR A 73 -9.39 0.16 -35.50
CA THR A 73 -9.14 -1.30 -35.50
C THR A 73 -7.66 -1.67 -35.36
N GLY A 74 -6.82 -0.68 -35.12
CA GLY A 74 -5.39 -0.78 -34.92
C GLY A 74 -4.63 0.26 -35.71
N ILE A 75 -3.30 0.29 -35.58
CA ILE A 75 -2.48 1.22 -36.38
C ILE A 75 -1.94 0.54 -37.63
N VAL A 76 -1.23 -0.58 -37.46
CA VAL A 76 -0.53 -1.25 -38.55
C VAL A 76 -0.80 -2.75 -38.53
N SER A 77 -1.02 -3.34 -39.70
CA SER A 77 -1.24 -4.78 -39.80
C SER A 77 -0.86 -5.34 -41.16
N SER A 78 -0.42 -6.59 -41.22
CA SER A 78 -0.26 -7.31 -42.49
C SER A 78 -1.54 -7.99 -42.98
N GLY A 79 -2.62 -7.96 -42.19
CA GLY A 79 -3.89 -8.61 -42.51
C GLY A 79 -3.89 -10.13 -42.34
N LEU A 80 -2.86 -10.67 -41.71
CA LEU A 80 -2.70 -12.09 -41.43
C LEU A 80 -2.55 -12.30 -39.92
N ASP A 81 -3.28 -13.29 -39.40
CA ASP A 81 -3.25 -13.62 -37.97
C ASP A 81 -2.48 -14.94 -37.69
N THR A 82 -1.98 -15.69 -38.70
CA THR A 82 -1.37 -17.03 -38.49
C THR A 82 -0.25 -17.48 -39.45
N ASN A 83 0.70 -18.24 -38.87
CA ASN A 83 1.56 -19.36 -39.32
C ASN A 83 2.23 -19.45 -40.71
N THR A 84 2.10 -18.49 -41.63
CA THR A 84 2.62 -18.72 -43.00
C THR A 84 3.72 -17.79 -43.49
N ALA A 85 4.15 -16.78 -42.73
CA ALA A 85 4.89 -15.72 -43.38
C ALA A 85 5.97 -15.05 -42.55
N LYS A 86 7.18 -15.12 -43.11
CA LYS A 86 8.38 -14.39 -42.72
C LYS A 86 8.12 -12.90 -42.91
N SER A 87 8.37 -12.11 -41.88
CA SER A 87 8.34 -10.65 -41.98
C SER A 87 9.69 -10.08 -41.65
N GLY A 88 10.17 -9.20 -42.54
CA GLY A 88 11.35 -8.38 -42.32
C GLY A 88 11.01 -7.03 -41.70
N TRP A 89 9.79 -6.83 -41.21
CA TRP A 89 9.35 -5.51 -40.75
C TRP A 89 9.87 -5.17 -39.36
N THR A 90 10.26 -3.91 -39.22
CA THR A 90 10.44 -3.25 -37.91
C THR A 90 9.35 -2.19 -37.76
N ILE A 91 8.61 -2.24 -36.66
CA ILE A 91 7.51 -1.34 -36.34
C ILE A 91 7.93 -0.47 -35.16
N ASN A 92 8.04 0.84 -35.36
CA ASN A 92 8.39 1.79 -34.30
C ASN A 92 7.17 2.65 -33.94
N ILE A 93 6.79 2.64 -32.67
CA ILE A 93 5.70 3.46 -32.13
C ILE A 93 6.27 4.36 -31.04
N THR A 94 6.03 5.68 -31.13
CA THR A 94 6.55 6.64 -30.14
C THR A 94 5.50 7.67 -29.76
N ASN A 95 5.20 7.86 -28.47
CA ASN A 95 4.21 8.84 -28.01
C ASN A 95 2.85 8.72 -28.73
N VAL A 96 2.29 7.51 -28.78
CA VAL A 96 1.00 7.22 -29.43
C VAL A 96 0.03 6.68 -28.39
N ASN A 97 -1.09 7.36 -28.22
CA ASN A 97 -2.11 7.00 -27.23
C ASN A 97 -3.43 6.63 -27.91
N SER A 98 -4.19 5.72 -27.31
CA SER A 98 -5.53 5.40 -27.79
C SER A 98 -6.61 6.18 -27.04
N ALA A 99 -7.80 6.30 -27.63
CA ALA A 99 -9.00 6.61 -26.86
C ALA A 99 -9.32 5.47 -25.87
N LEU A 100 -10.07 5.81 -24.80
CA LEU A 100 -10.52 4.87 -23.76
C LEU A 100 -11.30 3.67 -24.32
N HIS A 101 -12.03 3.88 -25.41
CA HIS A 101 -12.90 2.88 -26.03
C HIS A 101 -12.26 2.19 -27.25
N ASN A 102 -10.94 2.33 -27.46
CA ASN A 102 -10.22 1.63 -28.52
C ASN A 102 -10.28 0.09 -28.34
N LYS A 103 -10.75 -0.63 -29.36
CA LYS A 103 -11.04 -2.07 -29.25
C LYS A 103 -9.91 -2.99 -29.71
N MET A 104 -8.94 -2.49 -30.47
CA MET A 104 -8.06 -3.36 -31.26
C MET A 104 -6.57 -3.02 -31.12
N SER A 105 -5.73 -3.87 -31.71
CA SER A 105 -4.28 -3.95 -31.53
C SER A 105 -3.51 -2.74 -32.07
N LEU A 106 -2.47 -2.32 -31.36
CA LEU A 106 -1.49 -1.35 -31.84
C LEU A 106 -0.80 -1.85 -33.12
N ALA A 107 -0.38 -3.12 -33.14
CA ALA A 107 0.28 -3.74 -34.29
C ALA A 107 -0.09 -5.22 -34.44
N SER A 108 -0.50 -5.65 -35.63
CA SER A 108 -0.70 -7.07 -35.96
C SER A 108 0.10 -7.44 -37.20
N VAL A 109 1.38 -7.75 -36.99
CA VAL A 109 2.35 -8.09 -38.03
C VAL A 109 3.20 -9.26 -37.51
N PRO A 110 2.72 -10.51 -37.61
CA PRO A 110 3.54 -11.67 -37.25
C PRO A 110 4.92 -11.61 -37.92
N GLY A 111 5.97 -12.17 -37.32
CA GLY A 111 7.32 -12.10 -37.88
C GLY A 111 8.10 -10.79 -37.62
N ALA A 112 7.42 -9.70 -37.29
CA ALA A 112 8.06 -8.40 -37.17
C ALA A 112 8.67 -8.14 -35.76
N GLN A 113 9.52 -7.13 -35.68
CA GLN A 113 9.97 -6.52 -34.42
C GLN A 113 9.11 -5.28 -34.11
N LEU A 114 8.61 -5.17 -32.88
CA LEU A 114 7.92 -3.98 -32.37
C LEU A 114 8.80 -3.23 -31.36
N ASN A 115 9.01 -1.95 -31.59
CA ASN A 115 9.73 -1.05 -30.70
C ASN A 115 8.77 0.02 -30.18
N LEU A 116 8.64 0.13 -28.86
CA LEU A 116 7.78 1.07 -28.16
C LEU A 116 8.63 2.09 -27.42
N ALA A 117 8.42 3.39 -27.66
CA ALA A 117 9.20 4.45 -27.01
C ALA A 117 8.32 5.63 -26.54
N GLY A 118 8.85 6.42 -25.61
CA GLY A 118 8.13 7.56 -25.03
C GLY A 118 6.93 7.14 -24.17
N ASP A 119 5.90 7.97 -24.13
CA ASP A 119 4.70 7.75 -23.33
C ASP A 119 3.55 7.16 -24.17
N ILE A 120 3.18 5.90 -23.90
CA ILE A 120 2.16 5.15 -24.63
C ILE A 120 1.12 4.62 -23.65
N LYS A 121 -0.14 5.04 -23.81
CA LYS A 121 -1.31 4.49 -23.14
C LYS A 121 -2.26 3.88 -24.16
N TRP A 122 -2.48 2.57 -24.08
CA TRP A 122 -3.26 1.81 -25.06
C TRP A 122 -4.36 0.98 -24.41
N TYR A 123 -5.61 1.29 -24.74
CA TYR A 123 -6.77 0.47 -24.38
C TYR A 123 -7.02 -0.56 -25.48
N THR A 124 -7.35 -1.81 -25.12
CA THR A 124 -7.66 -2.86 -26.12
C THR A 124 -8.73 -3.82 -25.60
N ALA A 125 -9.54 -4.40 -26.48
CA ALA A 125 -10.47 -5.49 -26.15
C ALA A 125 -9.89 -6.87 -26.52
N SER A 126 -8.88 -6.92 -27.39
CA SER A 126 -8.18 -8.14 -27.83
C SER A 126 -6.66 -7.98 -27.59
N GLU A 127 -5.75 -8.61 -28.33
CA GLU A 127 -4.31 -8.36 -28.16
C GLU A 127 -3.93 -6.88 -28.37
N MET A 128 -2.94 -6.38 -27.63
CA MET A 128 -2.26 -5.11 -27.94
C MET A 128 -1.36 -5.29 -29.17
N ALA A 129 -0.67 -6.42 -29.30
CA ALA A 129 0.07 -6.72 -30.51
C ALA A 129 0.16 -8.23 -30.81
N VAL A 130 0.15 -8.55 -32.11
CA VAL A 130 0.52 -9.87 -32.63
C VAL A 130 1.86 -9.74 -33.34
N ILE A 131 2.93 -10.22 -32.71
CA ILE A 131 4.32 -9.86 -33.01
C ILE A 131 5.31 -10.89 -32.46
N ASP A 132 6.48 -11.01 -33.09
CA ASP A 132 7.52 -11.98 -32.73
C ASP A 132 8.55 -11.45 -31.73
N GLY A 133 8.79 -10.14 -31.71
CA GLY A 133 9.74 -9.51 -30.80
C GLY A 133 9.27 -8.14 -30.35
N VAL A 134 9.53 -7.81 -29.08
CA VAL A 134 9.11 -6.54 -28.48
C VAL A 134 10.28 -5.93 -27.71
N LYS A 135 10.55 -4.65 -27.93
CA LYS A 135 11.43 -3.83 -27.10
C LYS A 135 10.67 -2.58 -26.65
N ILE A 136 10.49 -2.43 -25.35
CA ILE A 136 10.17 -1.15 -24.73
C ILE A 136 11.50 -0.43 -24.53
N ALA A 137 11.64 0.75 -25.12
CA ALA A 137 12.88 1.53 -25.08
C ALA A 137 13.17 2.05 -23.68
N ASP A 138 14.44 2.38 -23.43
CA ASP A 138 14.89 2.94 -22.15
C ASP A 138 14.09 4.20 -21.79
N ASN A 139 13.72 4.31 -20.51
CA ASN A 139 12.92 5.39 -19.93
C ASN A 139 11.51 5.57 -20.54
N ALA A 140 11.06 4.68 -21.44
CA ALA A 140 9.71 4.73 -21.97
C ALA A 140 8.68 4.34 -20.91
N LYS A 141 7.46 4.85 -21.02
CA LYS A 141 6.32 4.48 -20.18
C LYS A 141 5.23 3.91 -21.06
N VAL A 142 5.02 2.60 -20.96
CA VAL A 142 4.02 1.87 -21.71
C VAL A 142 2.98 1.33 -20.74
N MET A 143 1.74 1.72 -20.95
CA MET A 143 0.59 1.23 -20.21
C MET A 143 -0.42 0.66 -21.18
N SER A 144 -0.91 -0.55 -20.91
CA SER A 144 -2.06 -1.10 -21.60
C SER A 144 -3.09 -1.68 -20.66
N ILE A 145 -4.35 -1.38 -20.93
CA ILE A 145 -5.50 -1.79 -20.12
C ILE A 145 -6.51 -2.49 -21.01
N LYS A 146 -6.92 -3.70 -20.62
CA LYS A 146 -8.04 -4.40 -21.26
C LYS A 146 -9.34 -3.69 -20.91
N GLN A 147 -10.18 -3.46 -21.91
CA GLN A 147 -11.50 -2.88 -21.68
C GLN A 147 -12.36 -3.76 -20.76
N LYS A 148 -13.39 -3.18 -20.14
CA LYS A 148 -14.35 -3.95 -19.34
C LYS A 148 -15.01 -5.10 -20.11
N GLN A 149 -15.32 -4.89 -21.39
CA GLN A 149 -15.74 -5.94 -22.32
C GLN A 149 -14.54 -6.30 -23.20
N HIS A 150 -13.88 -7.42 -22.89
CA HIS A 150 -12.69 -7.88 -23.61
C HIS A 150 -12.78 -9.39 -23.85
N GLU A 151 -11.94 -9.86 -24.77
CA GLU A 151 -11.70 -11.26 -25.06
C GLU A 151 -10.65 -11.82 -24.10
N ASP A 152 -10.78 -13.10 -23.72
CA ASP A 152 -9.75 -13.83 -22.95
C ASP A 152 -8.56 -14.10 -23.87
N ARG A 153 -7.63 -13.14 -23.92
CA ARG A 153 -6.45 -13.10 -24.78
C ARG A 153 -5.32 -12.35 -24.11
N SER A 154 -4.09 -12.66 -24.50
CA SER A 154 -2.88 -11.97 -24.07
C SER A 154 -2.84 -10.48 -24.48
N PHE A 155 -1.86 -9.73 -23.99
CA PHE A 155 -1.52 -8.42 -24.56
C PHE A 155 -0.62 -8.58 -25.78
N PHE A 156 0.36 -9.47 -25.71
CA PHE A 156 1.31 -9.72 -26.78
C PHE A 156 1.23 -11.17 -27.18
N TRP A 157 0.97 -11.42 -28.46
CA TRP A 157 0.92 -12.76 -29.03
C TRP A 157 1.97 -12.98 -30.12
N PHE A 158 2.92 -13.88 -29.90
CA PHE A 158 3.75 -14.48 -30.93
C PHE A 158 2.98 -15.64 -31.57
N ALA A 159 2.43 -15.39 -32.75
CA ALA A 159 1.51 -16.32 -33.42
C ALA A 159 2.17 -17.45 -34.23
N GLN A 160 3.51 -17.42 -34.41
CA GLN A 160 4.19 -18.40 -35.25
C GLN A 160 4.68 -19.60 -34.45
N ALA A 161 4.15 -20.78 -34.77
CA ALA A 161 4.66 -22.01 -34.21
C ALA A 161 6.12 -22.28 -34.67
N TYR A 162 6.94 -22.81 -33.76
CA TYR A 162 8.30 -23.33 -33.98
C TYR A 162 9.42 -22.32 -34.27
N MET A 163 9.19 -21.00 -34.11
CA MET A 163 10.22 -19.96 -34.28
C MET A 163 11.05 -20.12 -35.57
N ASP A 164 10.45 -19.81 -36.73
CA ASP A 164 11.25 -19.70 -37.96
C ASP A 164 12.30 -18.59 -37.78
N GLN A 165 13.58 -18.96 -37.73
CA GLN A 165 14.72 -18.03 -37.52
C GLN A 165 14.89 -16.98 -38.63
N THR A 166 14.00 -16.93 -39.61
CA THR A 166 14.03 -15.98 -40.71
C THR A 166 13.13 -14.76 -40.52
N SER A 167 12.57 -14.56 -39.31
CA SER A 167 11.79 -13.36 -38.96
C SER A 167 12.67 -12.23 -38.41
N ALA A 168 12.24 -10.97 -38.55
CA ALA A 168 12.95 -9.80 -38.03
C ALA A 168 12.76 -9.61 -36.52
N GLY A 169 11.73 -10.23 -35.94
CA GLY A 169 11.49 -10.21 -34.50
C GLY A 169 12.66 -10.82 -33.73
N SER A 170 13.04 -10.17 -32.62
CA SER A 170 14.10 -10.67 -31.74
C SER A 170 13.75 -11.94 -30.97
N HIS A 171 12.48 -12.36 -30.98
CA HIS A 171 11.94 -13.47 -30.18
C HIS A 171 12.05 -13.23 -28.67
N ASN A 172 12.29 -11.98 -28.26
CA ASN A 172 12.40 -11.56 -26.87
C ASN A 172 11.34 -10.50 -26.58
N PHE A 173 10.89 -10.47 -25.32
CA PHE A 173 10.14 -9.36 -24.78
C PHE A 173 11.05 -8.60 -23.81
N VAL A 174 11.55 -7.44 -24.21
CA VAL A 174 12.54 -6.69 -23.44
C VAL A 174 11.96 -5.37 -22.97
N ILE A 175 12.05 -5.11 -21.66
CA ILE A 175 11.75 -3.84 -21.03
C ILE A 175 13.08 -3.13 -20.76
N GLY A 176 13.29 -1.99 -21.43
CA GLY A 176 14.54 -1.23 -21.38
C GLY A 176 14.83 -0.59 -20.04
N LYS A 177 16.04 -0.07 -19.88
CA LYS A 177 16.53 0.51 -18.62
C LYS A 177 15.62 1.62 -18.15
N ASN A 178 15.27 1.61 -16.86
CA ASN A 178 14.37 2.58 -16.23
C ASN A 178 13.01 2.75 -16.93
N ALA A 179 12.62 1.84 -17.83
CA ALA A 179 11.34 1.90 -18.50
C ALA A 179 10.23 1.37 -17.58
N VAL A 180 8.99 1.80 -17.81
CA VAL A 180 7.81 1.36 -17.06
C VAL A 180 6.87 0.63 -18.00
N ALA A 181 6.50 -0.60 -17.64
CA ALA A 181 5.55 -1.42 -18.37
C ALA A 181 4.40 -1.86 -17.44
N ASN A 182 3.19 -1.34 -17.70
CA ASN A 182 2.00 -1.57 -16.89
C ASN A 182 0.92 -2.27 -17.73
N PHE A 183 0.52 -3.49 -17.36
CA PHE A 183 -0.48 -4.29 -18.08
C PHE A 183 -1.61 -4.78 -17.18
N LYS A 184 -2.83 -4.27 -17.41
CA LYS A 184 -4.00 -4.50 -16.54
C LYS A 184 -5.15 -5.18 -17.27
N MET A 185 -5.64 -6.28 -16.73
CA MET A 185 -6.90 -6.91 -17.11
C MET A 185 -7.74 -7.12 -15.86
N THR A 186 -9.01 -6.70 -15.91
CA THR A 186 -9.97 -6.87 -14.81
C THR A 186 -11.13 -7.73 -15.28
N GLY A 187 -11.72 -8.55 -14.41
CA GLY A 187 -12.90 -9.35 -14.74
C GLY A 187 -12.57 -10.82 -14.98
N SER A 188 -13.15 -11.41 -16.03
CA SER A 188 -13.03 -12.83 -16.34
C SER A 188 -12.11 -13.06 -17.56
N GLY A 189 -11.16 -13.97 -17.43
CA GLY A 189 -10.29 -14.43 -18.52
C GLY A 189 -9.00 -14.94 -17.93
N THR A 190 -8.82 -16.25 -17.98
CA THR A 190 -7.77 -16.94 -17.22
C THR A 190 -6.84 -17.75 -18.10
N ALA A 191 -7.12 -17.84 -19.40
CA ALA A 191 -6.44 -18.75 -20.30
C ALA A 191 -5.05 -18.27 -20.70
N PHE A 192 -4.85 -16.97 -20.90
CA PHE A 192 -3.63 -16.43 -21.51
C PHE A 192 -2.86 -15.48 -20.59
N PRO A 193 -1.51 -15.53 -20.60
CA PRO A 193 -0.67 -14.57 -19.90
C PRO A 193 -0.57 -13.21 -20.62
N ILE A 194 0.12 -12.24 -20.02
CA ILE A 194 0.39 -10.93 -20.68
C ILE A 194 1.18 -11.11 -21.98
N VAL A 195 2.23 -11.95 -21.93
CA VAL A 195 3.12 -12.26 -23.06
C VAL A 195 2.97 -13.74 -23.39
N PHE A 196 2.45 -14.03 -24.58
CA PHE A 196 2.13 -15.37 -25.09
C PHE A 196 2.65 -15.47 -26.53
N ALA A 197 2.96 -16.60 -27.16
CA ALA A 197 3.74 -17.71 -26.64
C ALA A 197 5.17 -17.61 -27.25
N TYR A 198 5.97 -18.67 -27.25
CA TYR A 198 7.22 -18.79 -28.03
C TYR A 198 8.37 -17.79 -27.80
N TYR A 199 8.20 -16.78 -26.95
CA TYR A 199 9.29 -15.86 -26.57
C TYR A 199 10.41 -16.62 -25.84
N ASN A 200 11.67 -16.34 -26.14
CA ASN A 200 12.81 -16.91 -25.41
C ASN A 200 12.88 -16.41 -23.97
N GLU A 201 12.49 -15.17 -23.74
CA GLU A 201 12.53 -14.52 -22.44
C GLU A 201 11.64 -13.29 -22.37
N LEU A 202 11.17 -13.01 -21.16
CA LEU A 202 10.76 -11.70 -20.71
C LEU A 202 11.90 -11.13 -19.86
N ARG A 203 12.59 -10.11 -20.37
CA ARG A 203 13.76 -9.49 -19.74
C ARG A 203 13.47 -8.06 -19.33
N LEU A 204 13.77 -7.72 -18.08
CA LEU A 204 13.84 -6.36 -17.56
C LEU A 204 15.31 -5.98 -17.43
N GLU A 205 15.73 -4.99 -18.21
CA GLU A 205 17.02 -4.35 -18.02
C GLU A 205 17.01 -3.52 -16.74
N SER A 206 18.19 -3.21 -16.20
CA SER A 206 18.30 -2.60 -14.86
C SER A 206 17.46 -1.33 -14.69
N GLY A 207 16.81 -1.19 -13.52
CA GLY A 207 15.95 -0.05 -13.20
C GLY A 207 14.52 -0.11 -13.76
N ALA A 208 14.23 -1.06 -14.66
CA ALA A 208 12.91 -1.21 -15.25
C ALA A 208 11.83 -1.62 -14.24
N THR A 209 10.59 -1.18 -14.51
CA THR A 209 9.37 -1.54 -13.77
C THR A 209 8.44 -2.39 -14.64
N TYR A 210 7.96 -3.51 -14.10
CA TYR A 210 6.92 -4.35 -14.68
C TYR A 210 5.78 -4.55 -13.68
N ASN A 211 4.63 -3.97 -13.99
CA ASN A 211 3.40 -4.16 -13.23
C ASN A 211 2.39 -4.95 -14.05
N ALA A 212 1.92 -6.06 -13.48
CA ALA A 212 1.01 -6.99 -14.09
C ALA A 212 -0.18 -7.24 -13.16
N THR A 213 -1.39 -6.97 -13.62
CA THR A 213 -2.62 -7.29 -12.86
C THR A 213 -3.56 -8.04 -13.79
N MET A 214 -3.77 -9.33 -13.53
CA MET A 214 -4.53 -10.23 -14.41
C MET A 214 -5.40 -11.21 -13.59
N PRO A 215 -6.58 -11.61 -14.10
CA PRO A 215 -7.32 -12.74 -13.54
C PRO A 215 -6.62 -14.08 -13.86
N GLY A 216 -6.00 -14.18 -15.03
CA GLY A 216 -5.21 -15.33 -15.44
C GLY A 216 -3.75 -15.27 -15.00
N ASN A 217 -2.91 -16.04 -15.70
CA ASN A 217 -1.48 -16.01 -15.46
C ASN A 217 -0.91 -14.63 -15.78
N THR A 218 0.06 -14.19 -14.99
CA THR A 218 0.77 -12.91 -15.22
C THR A 218 2.08 -13.10 -15.98
N PHE A 219 2.59 -14.33 -15.97
CA PHE A 219 3.68 -14.83 -16.80
C PHE A 219 3.39 -16.28 -17.17
N GLY A 220 3.70 -16.66 -18.41
CA GLY A 220 3.57 -18.01 -18.95
C GLY A 220 4.78 -18.36 -19.82
N SER A 221 5.46 -19.47 -19.51
CA SER A 221 6.46 -20.08 -20.40
C SER A 221 5.74 -21.00 -21.39
N ASP A 222 4.98 -20.43 -22.33
CA ASP A 222 4.11 -21.20 -23.23
C ASP A 222 4.85 -21.65 -24.51
N TYR A 223 4.82 -22.96 -24.76
CA TYR A 223 5.38 -23.66 -25.94
C TYR A 223 6.89 -23.51 -26.21
N TYR A 224 7.64 -22.78 -25.38
CA TYR A 224 9.09 -22.65 -25.52
C TYR A 224 9.78 -22.38 -24.18
N LYS A 225 11.11 -22.49 -24.14
CA LYS A 225 11.91 -22.49 -22.90
C LYS A 225 11.86 -21.21 -22.04
N SER A 226 10.95 -20.27 -22.34
CA SER A 226 10.88 -18.89 -21.87
C SER A 226 11.35 -18.70 -20.43
N SER A 227 12.26 -17.74 -20.22
CA SER A 227 12.72 -17.31 -18.90
C SER A 227 12.14 -15.96 -18.52
N PHE A 228 12.05 -15.68 -17.23
CA PHE A 228 11.83 -14.33 -16.69
C PHE A 228 13.12 -13.85 -16.04
N ILE A 229 13.64 -12.70 -16.47
CA ILE A 229 14.93 -12.18 -16.00
C ILE A 229 14.79 -10.71 -15.66
N ALA A 230 14.96 -10.35 -14.39
CA ALA A 230 15.15 -8.98 -13.94
C ALA A 230 16.61 -8.78 -13.54
N GLU A 231 17.34 -7.92 -14.26
CA GLU A 231 18.79 -7.78 -14.14
C GLU A 231 19.25 -7.11 -12.83
N GLY A 232 18.40 -6.29 -12.19
CA GLY A 232 18.70 -5.63 -10.92
C GLY A 232 18.18 -4.19 -10.84
N ASN A 233 17.98 -3.66 -9.64
CA ASN A 233 17.28 -2.39 -9.38
C ASN A 233 15.87 -2.35 -10.00
N ASN A 234 15.27 -3.51 -10.28
CA ASN A 234 13.99 -3.59 -10.95
C ASN A 234 12.83 -3.49 -9.97
N LYS A 235 11.66 -3.12 -10.47
CA LYS A 235 10.41 -3.19 -9.72
C LYS A 235 9.43 -4.11 -10.41
N VAL A 236 9.09 -5.23 -9.78
CA VAL A 236 8.24 -6.27 -10.36
C VAL A 236 7.04 -6.47 -9.44
N ASN A 237 5.85 -6.01 -9.87
CA ASN A 237 4.60 -6.22 -9.13
C ASN A 237 3.66 -7.08 -9.96
N VAL A 238 3.26 -8.21 -9.39
CA VAL A 238 2.50 -9.21 -10.10
C VAL A 238 1.31 -9.66 -9.26
N THR A 239 0.12 -9.23 -9.65
CA THR A 239 -1.14 -9.62 -9.02
C THR A 239 -1.91 -10.54 -9.96
N SER A 240 -2.10 -11.78 -9.54
CA SER A 240 -2.68 -12.86 -10.36
C SER A 240 -3.80 -13.56 -9.60
N LEU A 241 -4.93 -13.82 -10.26
CA LEU A 241 -5.92 -14.77 -9.73
C LEU A 241 -5.68 -16.22 -10.20
N ASN A 242 -4.52 -16.49 -10.84
CA ASN A 242 -4.05 -17.84 -11.15
C ASN A 242 -2.61 -18.10 -10.64
N ALA A 243 -1.59 -17.96 -11.50
CA ALA A 243 -0.19 -18.22 -11.14
C ALA A 243 0.82 -17.47 -12.03
N VAL A 244 2.09 -17.59 -11.67
CA VAL A 244 3.25 -17.52 -12.58
C VAL A 244 3.48 -18.96 -13.07
N ALA A 245 3.26 -19.21 -14.37
CA ALA A 245 3.14 -20.55 -14.91
C ALA A 245 4.27 -20.94 -15.88
N PHE A 246 4.73 -22.18 -15.78
CA PHE A 246 5.72 -22.77 -16.69
C PHE A 246 5.14 -24.00 -17.40
N ASN A 247 4.75 -23.84 -18.67
CA ASN A 247 4.04 -24.85 -19.46
C ASN A 247 4.55 -24.91 -20.91
N SER A 248 5.86 -25.13 -21.06
CA SER A 248 6.57 -24.89 -22.31
C SER A 248 6.57 -26.06 -23.27
N THR A 249 6.20 -27.26 -22.84
CA THR A 249 6.43 -28.52 -23.60
C THR A 249 7.88 -28.72 -24.06
N SER A 250 8.83 -27.92 -23.54
CA SER A 250 10.25 -27.94 -23.91
C SER A 250 10.95 -29.14 -23.28
N LYS A 251 12.14 -29.47 -23.78
CA LYS A 251 12.83 -30.70 -23.35
C LYS A 251 13.46 -30.50 -21.96
N PRO A 252 13.58 -31.55 -21.12
CA PRO A 252 14.12 -31.45 -19.76
C PRO A 252 15.52 -30.79 -19.65
N GLN A 253 16.36 -30.94 -20.68
CA GLN A 253 17.72 -30.38 -20.71
C GLN A 253 17.79 -28.89 -21.08
N GLU A 254 16.70 -28.29 -21.53
CA GLU A 254 16.64 -26.87 -21.85
C GLU A 254 16.31 -26.13 -20.56
N GLU A 255 17.31 -25.60 -19.85
CA GLU A 255 17.05 -24.89 -18.58
C GLU A 255 16.18 -23.63 -18.80
N SER A 256 15.30 -23.35 -17.84
CA SER A 256 14.59 -22.06 -17.71
C SER A 256 14.89 -21.46 -16.34
N GLN A 257 14.71 -20.15 -16.23
CA GLN A 257 14.88 -19.43 -14.98
C GLN A 257 13.79 -18.39 -14.77
N PHE A 258 13.45 -18.21 -13.50
CA PHE A 258 12.82 -17.01 -12.96
C PHE A 258 13.84 -16.34 -12.05
N TYR A 259 14.47 -15.28 -12.54
CA TYR A 259 15.56 -14.59 -11.87
C TYR A 259 15.15 -13.16 -11.51
N ILE A 260 15.29 -12.84 -10.23
CA ILE A 260 15.18 -11.49 -9.68
C ILE A 260 16.58 -11.10 -9.19
N GLY A 261 17.21 -10.16 -9.89
CA GLY A 261 18.55 -9.68 -9.59
C GLY A 261 18.62 -8.67 -8.44
N PRO A 262 19.85 -8.29 -8.04
CA PRO A 262 20.12 -7.47 -6.86
C PRO A 262 19.37 -6.15 -6.81
N GLU A 263 19.09 -5.67 -5.60
CA GLU A 263 18.44 -4.39 -5.32
C GLU A 263 17.04 -4.23 -5.96
N SER A 264 16.43 -5.33 -6.38
CA SER A 264 15.09 -5.31 -6.97
C SER A 264 13.99 -5.41 -5.90
N GLU A 265 12.86 -4.76 -6.17
CA GLU A 265 11.61 -4.93 -5.45
C GLU A 265 10.74 -5.95 -6.19
N PHE A 266 10.32 -7.03 -5.53
CA PHE A 266 9.59 -8.12 -6.18
C PHE A 266 8.38 -8.60 -5.39
N TYR A 267 7.21 -8.58 -6.02
CA TYR A 267 5.96 -8.92 -5.36
C TYR A 267 5.11 -9.85 -6.22
N ILE A 268 4.71 -10.99 -5.65
CA ILE A 268 3.68 -11.87 -6.22
C ILE A 268 2.51 -11.96 -5.25
N ILE A 269 1.33 -11.63 -5.75
CA ILE A 269 0.11 -11.61 -4.97
C ILE A 269 -0.91 -12.49 -5.67
N GLY A 270 -1.16 -13.65 -5.08
CA GLY A 270 -2.19 -14.60 -5.49
C GLY A 270 -3.39 -14.56 -4.54
N ALA A 271 -4.58 -14.82 -5.04
CA ALA A 271 -5.76 -15.14 -4.22
C ALA A 271 -6.47 -16.39 -4.80
N THR A 272 -5.76 -17.51 -4.82
CA THR A 272 -6.09 -18.63 -5.72
C THR A 272 -5.92 -19.97 -5.01
N ASN A 273 -6.75 -20.95 -5.36
CA ASN A 273 -6.54 -22.35 -4.96
C ASN A 273 -5.51 -23.03 -5.90
N GLN A 274 -4.48 -22.30 -6.31
CA GLN A 274 -3.36 -22.73 -7.16
C GLN A 274 -2.05 -22.15 -6.62
N LYS A 275 -0.95 -22.88 -6.83
CA LYS A 275 0.36 -22.47 -6.34
C LYS A 275 0.80 -21.19 -7.04
N SER A 276 1.45 -20.27 -6.33
CA SER A 276 1.87 -18.98 -6.90
C SER A 276 2.83 -19.17 -8.08
N PHE A 277 3.73 -20.14 -7.97
CA PHE A 277 4.50 -20.70 -9.07
C PHE A 277 4.02 -22.11 -9.38
N THR A 278 3.72 -22.38 -10.65
CA THR A 278 3.21 -23.67 -11.11
C THR A 278 3.82 -24.09 -12.44
N GLY A 279 3.76 -25.38 -12.75
CA GLY A 279 4.16 -25.92 -14.04
C GLY A 279 3.95 -27.43 -14.13
N ASN A 280 4.03 -27.98 -15.34
CA ASN A 280 4.05 -29.43 -15.51
C ASN A 280 5.39 -30.02 -15.00
N ALA A 281 5.42 -31.34 -14.78
CA ALA A 281 6.58 -32.02 -14.18
C ALA A 281 7.90 -31.85 -14.93
N THR A 282 7.86 -31.66 -16.25
CA THR A 282 9.08 -31.42 -17.05
C THR A 282 9.58 -29.99 -16.86
N ASP A 283 8.66 -29.03 -16.85
CA ASP A 283 8.98 -27.62 -16.68
C ASP A 283 9.47 -27.29 -15.27
N THR A 284 8.85 -27.85 -14.23
CA THR A 284 9.34 -27.62 -12.86
C THR A 284 10.75 -28.19 -12.69
N ALA A 285 11.00 -29.43 -13.15
CA ALA A 285 12.29 -30.09 -13.02
C ALA A 285 13.47 -29.40 -13.75
N ARG A 286 13.21 -28.53 -14.73
CA ARG A 286 14.23 -27.77 -15.47
C ARG A 286 14.34 -26.30 -15.05
N THR A 287 13.40 -25.80 -14.24
CA THR A 287 13.28 -24.37 -13.92
C THR A 287 13.88 -24.03 -12.57
N LYS A 288 14.77 -23.03 -12.56
CA LYS A 288 15.34 -22.44 -11.33
C LYS A 288 14.61 -21.15 -10.98
N ILE A 289 14.23 -21.00 -9.72
CA ILE A 289 13.71 -19.74 -9.17
C ILE A 289 14.78 -19.16 -8.26
N THR A 290 15.21 -17.93 -8.53
CA THR A 290 16.28 -17.28 -7.76
C THR A 290 15.92 -15.84 -7.48
N ILE A 291 15.97 -15.49 -6.20
CA ILE A 291 15.83 -14.14 -5.68
C ILE A 291 17.18 -13.79 -5.07
N ASP A 292 17.92 -12.91 -5.73
CA ASP A 292 19.32 -12.65 -5.43
C ASP A 292 19.48 -11.25 -4.84
N SER A 293 19.79 -11.17 -3.55
CA SER A 293 20.08 -9.91 -2.85
C SER A 293 19.01 -8.83 -3.10
N PRO A 294 17.73 -9.14 -2.83
CA PRO A 294 16.62 -8.26 -3.15
C PRO A 294 16.63 -7.02 -2.27
N LYS A 295 16.13 -5.89 -2.80
CA LYS A 295 15.81 -4.73 -1.95
C LYS A 295 14.60 -5.03 -1.08
N ASN A 296 13.59 -5.71 -1.62
CA ASN A 296 12.40 -6.18 -0.91
C ASN A 296 11.71 -7.29 -1.70
N TYR A 297 11.09 -8.25 -1.03
CA TYR A 297 10.09 -9.07 -1.70
C TYR A 297 8.96 -9.56 -0.81
N ASP A 298 7.80 -9.80 -1.43
CA ASP A 298 6.67 -10.48 -0.81
C ASP A 298 6.01 -11.39 -1.85
N MET A 299 6.07 -12.69 -1.62
CA MET A 299 5.29 -13.66 -2.37
C MET A 299 4.21 -14.18 -1.44
N ARG A 300 2.95 -13.99 -1.80
CA ARG A 300 1.83 -14.45 -0.97
C ARG A 300 0.70 -15.02 -1.79
N ASN A 301 0.10 -16.08 -1.27
CA ASN A 301 -1.19 -16.58 -1.70
C ASN A 301 -2.21 -16.38 -0.56
N SER A 302 -3.24 -15.59 -0.87
CA SER A 302 -4.29 -15.15 0.03
C SER A 302 -5.50 -16.08 0.05
N SER A 303 -5.45 -17.24 -0.63
CA SER A 303 -6.49 -18.27 -0.48
C SER A 303 -6.66 -18.68 0.98
N THR A 304 -7.88 -18.94 1.42
CA THR A 304 -8.17 -19.44 2.79
C THR A 304 -8.04 -20.95 2.91
N ALA A 305 -7.71 -21.66 1.84
CA ALA A 305 -7.57 -23.12 1.87
C ALA A 305 -6.22 -23.53 2.48
N ASN A 306 -6.25 -24.54 3.35
CA ASN A 306 -5.06 -25.03 4.08
C ASN A 306 -4.48 -26.30 3.45
N ASN A 307 -4.24 -26.27 2.14
CA ASN A 307 -3.64 -27.38 1.39
C ASN A 307 -2.52 -26.89 0.47
N SER A 308 -1.76 -27.81 -0.10
CA SER A 308 -0.58 -27.50 -0.91
C SER A 308 -0.87 -26.65 -2.15
N ASN A 309 -2.11 -26.59 -2.63
CA ASN A 309 -2.45 -25.70 -3.73
C ASN A 309 -2.45 -24.22 -3.32
N SER A 310 -2.52 -23.89 -2.04
CA SER A 310 -2.41 -22.49 -1.57
C SER A 310 -0.97 -22.08 -1.28
N SER A 311 0.02 -22.86 -1.74
CA SER A 311 1.42 -22.63 -1.42
C SER A 311 2.13 -21.69 -2.41
N ILE A 312 3.37 -21.35 -2.10
CA ILE A 312 4.21 -20.52 -2.97
C ILE A 312 4.58 -21.27 -4.25
N ALA A 313 5.01 -22.52 -4.16
CA ALA A 313 5.56 -23.21 -5.32
C ALA A 313 5.48 -24.74 -5.20
N ASP A 314 5.59 -25.39 -6.36
CA ASP A 314 5.66 -26.85 -6.43
C ASP A 314 7.02 -27.38 -5.94
N VAL A 315 7.01 -28.51 -5.22
CA VAL A 315 8.26 -29.14 -4.74
C VAL A 315 9.12 -29.70 -5.88
N GLY A 316 8.57 -29.85 -7.08
CA GLY A 316 9.25 -30.33 -8.28
C GLY A 316 10.15 -29.31 -8.96
N PHE A 317 10.14 -28.03 -8.56
CA PHE A 317 11.06 -27.04 -9.13
C PHE A 317 12.52 -27.46 -8.91
N LYS A 318 13.36 -27.32 -9.95
CA LYS A 318 14.77 -27.72 -9.90
C LYS A 318 15.48 -27.14 -8.67
N GLU A 319 15.26 -25.85 -8.46
CA GLU A 319 15.83 -25.08 -7.38
C GLU A 319 14.91 -23.88 -7.06
N PHE A 320 14.71 -23.61 -5.78
CA PHE A 320 14.13 -22.36 -5.28
C PHE A 320 15.10 -21.76 -4.27
N THR A 321 15.65 -20.59 -4.59
CA THR A 321 16.73 -19.98 -3.82
C THR A 321 16.45 -18.51 -3.50
N SER A 322 16.67 -18.15 -2.24
CA SER A 322 16.82 -16.76 -1.79
C SER A 322 18.24 -16.55 -1.25
N LYS A 323 18.86 -15.40 -1.57
CA LYS A 323 20.23 -15.06 -1.15
C LYS A 323 20.28 -13.67 -0.54
N ASN A 324 21.15 -13.50 0.46
CA ASN A 324 21.45 -12.23 1.12
C ASN A 324 20.17 -11.46 1.49
N SER A 325 19.22 -12.15 2.10
CA SER A 325 17.86 -11.66 2.35
C SER A 325 17.45 -11.96 3.78
N ASP A 326 16.47 -11.24 4.32
CA ASP A 326 15.69 -11.79 5.43
C ASP A 326 14.78 -12.90 4.91
N VAL A 327 14.31 -13.77 5.82
CA VAL A 327 13.29 -14.77 5.51
C VAL A 327 12.22 -14.78 6.58
N ASN A 328 11.06 -14.23 6.21
CA ASN A 328 9.82 -14.37 6.93
C ASN A 328 8.94 -15.37 6.20
N SER A 329 8.36 -16.33 6.91
CA SER A 329 7.54 -17.38 6.32
C SER A 329 6.25 -17.61 7.09
N TRP A 330 5.18 -17.87 6.35
CA TRP A 330 3.86 -18.20 6.89
C TRP A 330 3.45 -19.59 6.41
N SER A 331 3.16 -20.47 7.36
CA SER A 331 2.59 -21.78 7.11
C SER A 331 1.17 -21.68 6.52
N LEU A 332 0.72 -22.72 5.82
CA LEU A 332 -0.59 -22.75 5.15
C LEU A 332 -1.78 -22.39 6.07
N ASP A 333 -1.69 -22.72 7.36
CA ASP A 333 -2.70 -22.49 8.41
C ASP A 333 -2.64 -21.10 9.06
N SER A 334 -1.60 -20.31 8.76
CA SER A 334 -1.41 -18.98 9.32
C SER A 334 -2.23 -17.93 8.59
N ASN A 335 -2.64 -16.87 9.31
CA ASN A 335 -3.25 -15.70 8.68
C ASN A 335 -2.20 -15.01 7.78
N VAL A 336 -2.48 -14.90 6.48
CA VAL A 336 -1.56 -14.32 5.49
C VAL A 336 -1.19 -12.87 5.77
N ALA A 337 -2.10 -12.10 6.37
CA ALA A 337 -1.90 -10.71 6.76
C ALA A 337 -1.43 -10.55 8.22
N GLY A 338 -1.40 -11.66 8.98
CA GLY A 338 -0.89 -11.68 10.34
C GLY A 338 0.63 -11.78 10.40
N SER A 339 1.16 -11.99 11.59
CA SER A 339 2.59 -12.16 11.84
C SER A 339 3.14 -13.45 11.25
N ALA A 340 4.42 -13.45 10.87
CA ALA A 340 5.09 -14.62 10.32
C ALA A 340 5.17 -15.79 11.32
N SER A 341 4.99 -17.02 10.83
CA SER A 341 5.18 -18.24 11.62
C SER A 341 6.65 -18.45 11.98
N TYR A 342 7.55 -17.94 11.15
CA TYR A 342 8.99 -17.92 11.39
C TYR A 342 9.61 -16.71 10.72
N SER A 343 10.57 -16.10 11.42
CA SER A 343 11.34 -14.95 10.96
C SER A 343 12.80 -15.15 11.32
N THR A 344 13.68 -14.88 10.38
CA THR A 344 15.13 -14.78 10.60
C THR A 344 15.66 -13.64 9.74
N SER A 345 16.61 -12.88 10.27
CA SER A 345 17.20 -11.73 9.59
C SER A 345 18.55 -12.10 8.98
N THR A 346 18.77 -11.68 7.75
CA THR A 346 20.06 -11.68 7.03
C THR A 346 20.70 -13.07 6.97
N ILE A 347 20.23 -13.90 6.05
CA ILE A 347 20.89 -15.16 5.67
C ILE A 347 21.71 -14.99 4.40
N ASP A 348 22.84 -15.68 4.29
CA ASP A 348 23.62 -15.73 3.05
C ASP A 348 22.81 -16.43 1.93
N TYR A 349 22.16 -17.54 2.27
CA TYR A 349 21.27 -18.25 1.35
C TYR A 349 20.33 -19.24 2.04
N VAL A 350 19.20 -19.50 1.39
CA VAL A 350 18.37 -20.69 1.57
C VAL A 350 17.99 -21.23 0.21
N THR A 351 18.14 -22.55 0.03
CA THR A 351 17.86 -23.24 -1.23
C THR A 351 17.05 -24.50 -0.94
N GLN A 352 15.90 -24.62 -1.59
CA GLN A 352 15.19 -25.89 -1.72
C GLN A 352 15.46 -26.50 -3.10
N LEU A 353 15.92 -27.75 -3.13
CA LEU A 353 16.05 -28.56 -4.34
C LEU A 353 14.77 -29.33 -4.65
N ALA A 354 14.65 -29.80 -5.90
CA ALA A 354 13.60 -30.72 -6.31
C ALA A 354 13.45 -31.90 -5.34
N GLY A 355 12.22 -32.23 -4.95
CA GLY A 355 11.93 -33.27 -3.96
C GLY A 355 12.01 -32.79 -2.50
N GLY A 356 12.29 -31.50 -2.26
CA GLY A 356 12.07 -30.85 -0.97
C GLY A 356 13.27 -30.86 -0.03
N SER A 357 14.46 -31.25 -0.50
CA SER A 357 15.70 -31.11 0.29
C SER A 357 16.04 -29.63 0.44
N VAL A 358 16.31 -29.17 1.67
CA VAL A 358 16.63 -27.76 1.96
C VAL A 358 18.03 -27.64 2.52
N THR A 359 18.79 -26.69 1.99
CA THR A 359 20.09 -26.25 2.53
C THR A 359 20.04 -24.76 2.79
N SER A 360 20.77 -24.28 3.80
CA SER A 360 20.70 -22.90 4.25
C SER A 360 21.91 -22.55 5.11
N SER A 361 22.33 -21.29 5.08
CA SER A 361 23.31 -20.74 6.04
C SER A 361 22.75 -20.69 7.46
N ASP A 362 21.42 -20.60 7.61
CA ASP A 362 20.70 -20.79 8.87
C ASP A 362 20.08 -22.20 8.92
N SER A 363 20.63 -23.07 9.77
CA SER A 363 20.19 -24.46 9.94
C SER A 363 18.72 -24.62 10.37
N SER A 364 18.13 -23.62 11.02
CA SER A 364 16.72 -23.66 11.43
C SER A 364 15.75 -23.70 10.24
N LEU A 365 16.17 -23.17 9.09
CA LEU A 365 15.37 -23.14 7.86
C LEU A 365 15.26 -24.52 7.19
N HIS A 366 16.12 -25.50 7.53
CA HIS A 366 16.10 -26.83 6.91
C HIS A 366 14.73 -27.53 7.02
N SER A 367 14.02 -27.30 8.14
CA SER A 367 12.67 -27.83 8.39
C SER A 367 11.55 -26.82 8.13
N LYS A 368 11.86 -25.51 8.09
CA LYS A 368 10.85 -24.43 8.01
C LYS A 368 10.66 -23.84 6.62
N PHE A 369 11.65 -23.94 5.73
CA PHE A 369 11.58 -23.42 4.37
C PHE A 369 11.14 -24.49 3.37
N LYS A 370 9.93 -25.04 3.55
CA LYS A 370 9.34 -26.01 2.63
C LYS A 370 8.31 -25.32 1.73
N ILE A 371 8.67 -24.94 0.51
CA ILE A 371 7.86 -24.01 -0.32
C ILE A 371 6.43 -24.51 -0.62
N GLU A 372 6.19 -25.83 -0.65
CA GLU A 372 4.84 -26.41 -0.82
C GLU A 372 3.98 -26.33 0.47
N GLY A 373 4.60 -26.05 1.62
CA GLY A 373 3.96 -25.85 2.92
C GLY A 373 3.87 -24.39 3.37
N LEU A 374 4.32 -23.45 2.54
CA LEU A 374 4.32 -22.02 2.84
C LEU A 374 3.32 -21.30 1.95
N ARG A 375 2.44 -20.48 2.54
CA ARG A 375 1.53 -19.60 1.78
C ARG A 375 2.13 -18.23 1.48
N ARG A 376 3.12 -17.80 2.26
CA ARG A 376 3.76 -16.50 2.15
C ARG A 376 5.23 -16.61 2.52
N ILE A 377 6.07 -15.94 1.75
CA ILE A 377 7.50 -15.73 2.04
C ILE A 377 7.80 -14.28 1.73
N SER A 378 8.47 -13.59 2.65
CA SER A 378 8.82 -12.18 2.47
C SER A 378 10.21 -11.87 3.01
N ASP A 379 10.90 -10.99 2.29
CA ASP A 379 11.99 -10.18 2.80
C ASP A 379 11.51 -8.74 2.93
N LEU A 380 11.66 -8.22 4.15
CA LEU A 380 11.25 -6.89 4.54
C LEU A 380 12.49 -6.02 4.80
N ASN A 381 13.55 -6.15 3.99
CA ASN A 381 14.79 -5.37 4.01
C ASN A 381 14.53 -3.84 3.89
N GLN A 382 13.84 -3.32 4.90
CA GLN A 382 13.27 -2.01 5.14
C GLN A 382 13.51 -1.71 6.62
N ASP A 383 13.74 -0.45 6.91
CA ASP A 383 13.86 0.00 8.29
C ASP A 383 12.49 -0.06 8.95
N SER A 384 12.43 -0.64 10.15
CA SER A 384 11.19 -0.65 10.94
C SER A 384 10.78 0.76 11.38
N GLU A 385 9.49 0.95 11.65
CA GLU A 385 8.92 2.19 12.16
C GLU A 385 8.11 1.93 13.44
N PHE A 386 7.95 2.97 14.26
CA PHE A 386 7.08 2.93 15.44
C PHE A 386 6.03 4.04 15.41
N ASN A 387 4.77 3.67 15.46
CA ASN A 387 3.66 4.62 15.53
C ASN A 387 3.07 4.63 16.94
N PHE A 388 3.26 5.75 17.64
CA PHE A 388 2.60 5.99 18.91
C PHE A 388 1.08 5.97 18.75
N LYS A 389 0.39 5.35 19.71
CA LYS A 389 -1.02 5.69 20.00
C LYS A 389 -1.02 7.02 20.74
N ASP A 390 -2.15 7.72 20.75
CA ASP A 390 -2.23 8.99 21.47
C ASP A 390 -1.86 8.79 22.93
N ILE A 391 -0.90 9.58 23.42
CA ILE A 391 -0.44 9.57 24.81
C ILE A 391 -0.95 10.80 25.53
N THR A 392 -1.53 10.58 26.69
CA THR A 392 -2.13 11.62 27.53
C THR A 392 -1.47 11.71 28.91
N ASN A 393 -1.62 12.85 29.59
CA ASN A 393 -1.18 13.02 30.98
C ASN A 393 -2.12 12.37 32.01
N ALA A 394 -3.27 11.83 31.58
CA ALA A 394 -4.21 11.12 32.45
C ALA A 394 -3.96 9.61 32.54
N GLU A 395 -2.93 9.10 31.88
CA GLU A 395 -2.57 7.68 31.90
C GLU A 395 -1.13 7.44 32.38
N TYR A 396 -0.90 6.22 32.87
CA TYR A 396 0.43 5.71 33.24
C TYR A 396 1.13 5.01 32.06
N SER A 397 0.38 4.69 31.00
CA SER A 397 0.84 3.89 29.88
C SER A 397 1.35 4.77 28.74
N MET A 398 2.30 4.20 28.00
CA MET A 398 2.65 4.64 26.66
C MET A 398 2.56 3.42 25.76
N SER A 399 1.90 3.56 24.62
CA SER A 399 1.70 2.46 23.71
C SER A 399 1.82 2.89 22.26
N GLY A 400 2.06 1.93 21.39
CA GLY A 400 2.19 2.15 19.97
C GLY A 400 2.32 0.83 19.23
N LYS A 401 2.45 0.92 17.92
CA LYS A 401 2.49 -0.21 17.02
C LYS A 401 3.74 -0.16 16.15
N VAL A 402 4.42 -1.29 16.06
CA VAL A 402 5.61 -1.45 15.21
C VAL A 402 5.19 -1.82 13.80
N ILE A 403 5.76 -1.16 12.80
CA ILE A 403 5.66 -1.54 11.39
C ILE A 403 7.02 -2.06 10.94
N LEU A 404 7.07 -3.26 10.36
CA LEU A 404 8.32 -3.83 9.82
C LEU A 404 8.68 -3.28 8.44
N GLY A 405 7.67 -2.82 7.70
CA GLY A 405 7.81 -2.30 6.35
C GLY A 405 6.48 -2.36 5.62
N TYR A 406 6.51 -2.06 4.32
CA TYR A 406 5.33 -1.98 3.48
C TYR A 406 5.43 -2.96 2.30
N VAL A 407 4.30 -3.58 1.96
CA VAL A 407 4.14 -4.47 0.80
C VAL A 407 2.90 -4.08 0.01
N PRO A 408 2.80 -4.36 -1.30
CA PRO A 408 1.60 -4.10 -2.08
C PRO A 408 0.35 -4.77 -1.48
N ASP A 409 -0.85 -4.23 -1.69
CA ASP A 409 -2.13 -4.84 -1.30
C ASP A 409 -2.64 -5.89 -2.32
N GLU A 410 -3.81 -6.50 -2.06
CA GLU A 410 -4.38 -7.55 -2.93
C GLU A 410 -5.04 -7.03 -4.21
N ASN A 411 -5.17 -5.72 -4.39
CA ASN A 411 -5.99 -5.15 -5.46
C ASN A 411 -5.24 -5.02 -6.80
N GLY A 412 -3.91 -5.19 -6.77
CA GLY A 412 -3.06 -4.94 -7.93
C GLY A 412 -3.00 -3.46 -8.28
N MET A 413 -2.66 -3.13 -9.52
CA MET A 413 -2.53 -1.73 -9.92
C MET A 413 -3.85 -1.06 -10.25
N ASP A 414 -3.96 0.24 -9.99
CA ASP A 414 -5.07 1.08 -10.43
C ASP A 414 -5.03 1.38 -11.96
N ASP A 415 -5.94 2.21 -12.47
CA ASP A 415 -6.03 2.52 -13.92
C ASP A 415 -5.00 3.57 -14.38
N GLU A 416 -4.21 4.05 -13.43
CA GLU A 416 -3.06 4.95 -13.57
C GLU A 416 -1.73 4.20 -13.41
N GLY A 417 -1.78 2.90 -13.08
CA GLY A 417 -0.61 2.04 -12.90
C GLY A 417 0.10 2.22 -11.56
N ASN A 418 -0.55 2.83 -10.56
CA ASN A 418 -0.03 2.91 -9.20
C ASN A 418 -0.35 1.63 -8.42
N ILE A 419 0.51 1.32 -7.46
CA ILE A 419 0.37 0.20 -6.53
C ILE A 419 0.09 0.76 -5.14
N ASN A 420 -0.96 0.27 -4.49
CA ASN A 420 -1.24 0.59 -3.10
C ASN A 420 -0.44 -0.31 -2.17
N TYR A 421 0.11 0.24 -1.08
CA TYR A 421 0.95 -0.47 -0.13
C TYR A 421 0.30 -0.51 1.26
N ILE A 422 0.45 -1.65 1.93
CA ILE A 422 -0.06 -1.92 3.28
C ILE A 422 1.10 -2.28 4.23
N PRO A 423 0.98 -1.91 5.52
CA PRO A 423 2.01 -2.21 6.51
C PRO A 423 2.04 -3.69 6.88
N VAL A 424 3.25 -4.18 7.18
CA VAL A 424 3.48 -5.51 7.76
C VAL A 424 3.86 -5.36 9.23
N TYR A 425 3.22 -6.15 10.10
CA TYR A 425 3.39 -6.06 11.54
C TYR A 425 4.17 -7.26 12.09
N PRO A 426 5.02 -7.06 13.12
CA PRO A 426 5.69 -8.17 13.78
C PRO A 426 4.72 -8.97 14.65
N GLY A 427 5.10 -10.21 14.97
CA GLY A 427 4.47 -11.03 15.98
C GLY A 427 5.11 -10.86 17.35
N LYS A 428 4.70 -11.75 18.26
CA LYS A 428 5.19 -11.73 19.64
C LYS A 428 6.71 -11.90 19.69
N ASP A 429 7.37 -11.01 20.43
CA ASP A 429 8.81 -11.00 20.69
C ASP A 429 9.73 -10.90 19.44
N GLN A 430 9.17 -10.61 18.25
CA GLN A 430 9.94 -10.50 17.00
C GLN A 430 10.69 -9.18 16.84
N THR A 431 10.21 -8.11 17.48
CA THR A 431 10.82 -6.78 17.46
C THR A 431 11.02 -6.27 18.89
N SER A 432 12.03 -5.41 19.07
CA SER A 432 12.22 -4.61 20.29
C SER A 432 12.08 -3.12 20.04
N ILE A 433 11.62 -2.40 21.06
CA ILE A 433 11.60 -0.93 21.12
C ILE A 433 12.47 -0.44 22.28
N ASP A 434 13.25 0.60 22.01
CA ASP A 434 13.80 1.48 23.04
C ASP A 434 12.91 2.73 23.14
N LEU A 435 12.33 2.95 24.32
CA LEU A 435 11.36 4.01 24.60
C LEU A 435 11.91 4.98 25.64
N LYS A 436 12.02 6.27 25.29
CA LYS A 436 12.28 7.35 26.23
C LYS A 436 10.95 7.95 26.70
N ASP A 437 10.68 7.84 27.98
CA ASP A 437 9.44 8.33 28.60
C ASP A 437 9.40 9.87 28.76
N SER A 438 8.25 10.37 29.21
CA SER A 438 8.00 11.80 29.45
C SER A 438 8.81 12.39 30.61
N PHE A 439 9.54 11.57 31.36
CA PHE A 439 10.47 11.98 32.41
C PHE A 439 11.93 11.89 31.96
N GLY A 440 12.18 11.49 30.71
CA GLY A 440 13.52 11.28 30.13
C GLY A 440 14.15 9.93 30.47
N GLY A 441 13.42 9.02 31.14
CA GLY A 441 13.86 7.66 31.43
C GLY A 441 13.85 6.78 30.19
N LEU A 442 14.95 6.06 29.93
CA LEU A 442 15.08 5.15 28.79
C LEU A 442 14.73 3.72 29.21
N HIS A 443 13.76 3.13 28.51
CA HIS A 443 13.28 1.76 28.69
C HIS A 443 13.65 0.96 27.44
N THR A 444 14.66 0.10 27.56
CA THR A 444 15.21 -0.63 26.42
C THR A 444 14.59 -1.99 26.24
N ASN A 445 14.61 -2.50 25.00
CA ASN A 445 14.26 -3.89 24.67
C ASN A 445 12.81 -4.29 25.05
N LEU A 446 11.86 -3.36 24.94
CA LEU A 446 10.44 -3.66 25.09
C LEU A 446 9.98 -4.54 23.92
N LYS A 447 9.37 -5.68 24.20
CA LYS A 447 9.02 -6.69 23.18
C LYS A 447 7.59 -6.58 22.71
N THR A 448 7.38 -6.78 21.41
CA THR A 448 6.07 -6.75 20.77
C THR A 448 5.18 -7.88 21.27
N ASP A 449 3.88 -7.59 21.36
CA ASP A 449 2.87 -8.63 21.54
C ASP A 449 2.55 -9.36 20.22
N ALA A 450 1.55 -10.24 20.22
CA ALA A 450 1.16 -11.02 19.05
C ALA A 450 0.61 -10.19 17.88
N ASN A 451 0.24 -8.92 18.10
CA ASN A 451 -0.30 -8.01 17.09
C ASN A 451 0.71 -6.94 16.65
N GLY A 452 1.92 -6.98 17.20
CA GLY A 452 2.96 -5.97 16.96
C GLY A 452 2.78 -4.70 17.80
N ASP A 453 1.93 -4.73 18.82
CA ASP A 453 1.75 -3.63 19.75
C ASP A 453 2.81 -3.68 20.86
N ILE A 454 3.16 -2.50 21.37
CA ILE A 454 4.01 -2.30 22.55
C ILE A 454 3.20 -1.53 23.57
N THR A 455 3.25 -1.95 24.82
CA THR A 455 2.73 -1.18 25.95
C THR A 455 3.76 -1.15 27.06
N TYR A 456 4.21 0.06 27.39
CA TYR A 456 4.97 0.34 28.59
C TYR A 456 4.04 0.95 29.64
N LYS A 457 4.13 0.50 30.89
CA LYS A 457 3.39 1.06 32.01
C LYS A 457 4.37 1.64 33.03
N GLY A 458 4.36 2.96 33.15
CA GLY A 458 5.17 3.68 34.13
C GLY A 458 4.58 3.63 35.55
N GLU A 459 5.33 4.21 36.48
CA GLU A 459 4.94 4.34 37.89
C GLU A 459 4.17 5.64 38.18
N LYS A 460 4.20 6.59 37.24
CA LYS A 460 3.61 7.92 37.35
C LYS A 460 2.78 8.23 36.11
N LEU A 461 1.82 9.14 36.26
CA LEU A 461 1.11 9.74 35.14
C LEU A 461 2.11 10.47 34.22
N ASN A 462 1.89 10.41 32.90
CA ASN A 462 2.75 11.09 31.95
C ASN A 462 2.75 12.61 32.17
N LYS A 463 3.89 13.27 31.94
CA LYS A 463 3.97 14.73 32.03
C LYS A 463 3.39 15.37 30.77
N GLN A 464 2.43 16.29 30.94
CA GLN A 464 1.87 17.06 29.84
C GLN A 464 2.95 17.87 29.10
N ASN A 465 2.75 18.07 27.81
CA ASN A 465 3.63 18.84 26.92
C ASN A 465 5.06 18.33 26.75
N GLU A 466 5.44 17.23 27.41
CA GLU A 466 6.72 16.57 27.20
C GLU A 466 6.71 15.71 25.93
N ILE A 467 7.88 15.51 25.34
CA ILE A 467 8.08 14.67 24.16
C ILE A 467 8.57 13.29 24.61
N VAL A 468 7.87 12.25 24.20
CA VAL A 468 8.34 10.87 24.29
C VAL A 468 8.99 10.47 22.98
N GLN A 469 9.95 9.55 23.03
CA GLN A 469 10.70 9.11 21.86
C GLN A 469 10.76 7.59 21.80
N ALA A 470 10.68 6.99 20.62
CA ALA A 470 10.81 5.55 20.43
C ALA A 470 11.65 5.19 19.21
N THR A 471 12.37 4.07 19.32
CA THR A 471 13.17 3.51 18.22
C THR A 471 12.95 2.01 18.15
N ALA A 472 12.51 1.53 16.99
CA ALA A 472 12.31 0.12 16.70
C ALA A 472 13.56 -0.58 16.17
N THR A 473 13.70 -1.86 16.51
CA THR A 473 14.78 -2.72 16.02
C THR A 473 14.26 -4.11 15.69
N TYR A 474 14.34 -4.48 14.41
CA TYR A 474 13.97 -5.78 13.87
C TYR A 474 15.19 -6.43 13.21
N GLY A 475 15.76 -7.45 13.84
CA GLY A 475 17.01 -8.05 13.36
C GLY A 475 18.13 -7.01 13.24
N ASN A 476 18.67 -6.86 12.03
CA ASN A 476 19.69 -5.85 11.70
C ASN A 476 19.09 -4.51 11.25
N HIS A 477 17.77 -4.41 11.13
CA HIS A 477 17.07 -3.20 10.69
C HIS A 477 16.70 -2.35 11.88
N ILE A 478 17.33 -1.18 11.98
CA ILE A 478 17.08 -0.20 13.03
C ILE A 478 16.33 0.98 12.40
N GLN A 479 15.26 1.40 13.06
CA GLN A 479 14.52 2.60 12.68
C GLN A 479 15.46 3.80 12.49
N LYS A 480 15.45 4.40 11.30
CA LYS A 480 16.34 5.53 10.95
C LYS A 480 15.95 6.83 11.63
N GLU A 481 14.68 7.16 11.58
CA GLU A 481 14.12 8.40 12.14
C GLU A 481 13.44 8.09 13.47
N VAL A 482 13.87 8.70 14.57
CA VAL A 482 13.25 8.48 15.89
C VAL A 482 11.81 8.97 15.87
N SER A 483 10.88 8.12 16.32
CA SER A 483 9.48 8.54 16.46
C SER A 483 9.33 9.43 17.68
N GLU A 484 8.64 10.55 17.53
CA GLU A 484 8.36 11.49 18.60
C GLU A 484 6.85 11.67 18.78
N TYR A 485 6.40 11.79 20.04
CA TYR A 485 5.01 12.14 20.34
C TYR A 485 4.97 13.11 21.51
N LYS A 486 4.17 14.18 21.37
CA LYS A 486 3.98 15.18 22.43
C LYS A 486 2.79 14.79 23.29
N VAL A 487 3.02 14.53 24.58
CA VAL A 487 1.97 14.16 25.54
C VAL A 487 0.89 15.22 25.58
N VAL A 488 -0.35 14.78 25.36
CA VAL A 488 -1.53 15.63 25.33
C VAL A 488 -2.07 15.82 26.74
N ASP A 489 -2.38 17.06 27.07
CA ASP A 489 -3.12 17.36 28.29
C ASP A 489 -4.60 17.08 28.08
N ILE A 490 -5.17 16.23 28.92
CA ILE A 490 -6.62 16.00 29.00
C ILE A 490 -7.13 16.03 30.44
N THR A 491 -6.27 16.34 31.41
CA THR A 491 -6.70 16.43 32.81
C THR A 491 -7.54 17.68 33.01
N PRO A 492 -8.63 17.62 33.79
CA PRO A 492 -9.34 18.83 34.19
C PRO A 492 -8.39 19.79 34.90
N PRO A 493 -8.69 21.10 34.88
CA PRO A 493 -7.89 22.06 35.61
C PRO A 493 -8.07 21.86 37.11
N ASP A 494 -7.07 22.27 37.90
CA ASP A 494 -7.18 22.24 39.36
C ASP A 494 -8.42 23.03 39.84
N PRO A 495 -9.13 22.58 40.90
CA PRO A 495 -10.27 23.30 41.44
C PRO A 495 -9.91 24.74 41.82
N THR A 496 -10.76 25.69 41.42
CA THR A 496 -10.57 27.08 41.81
C THR A 496 -10.69 27.28 43.32
N LYS A 497 -9.87 28.18 43.87
CA LYS A 497 -10.03 28.67 45.25
C LYS A 497 -10.80 29.98 45.25
N LEU A 498 -11.99 29.97 45.84
CA LEU A 498 -12.79 31.19 46.03
C LEU A 498 -12.17 32.04 47.15
N LYS A 499 -11.79 33.28 46.84
CA LYS A 499 -11.33 34.28 47.83
C LYS A 499 -12.51 34.98 48.51
N THR A 500 -13.66 35.04 47.87
CA THR A 500 -14.87 35.66 48.43
C THR A 500 -15.44 34.79 49.56
N GLN A 501 -15.22 35.20 50.82
CA GLN A 501 -15.60 34.38 51.99
C GLN A 501 -17.04 34.57 52.46
N ASN A 502 -17.69 35.69 52.14
CA ASN A 502 -19.06 35.99 52.56
C ASN A 502 -19.90 36.40 51.35
N MET A 503 -20.97 35.67 51.09
CA MET A 503 -21.92 35.97 50.02
C MET A 503 -23.26 36.44 50.59
N SER A 504 -23.89 37.39 49.91
CA SER A 504 -25.24 37.87 50.21
C SER A 504 -25.98 38.17 48.90
N ALA A 505 -27.26 38.51 48.97
CA ALA A 505 -28.03 38.98 47.81
C ALA A 505 -27.41 40.22 47.12
N ASN A 506 -26.54 40.95 47.84
CA ASN A 506 -25.84 42.13 47.34
C ASN A 506 -24.42 41.82 46.83
N THR A 507 -23.98 40.56 46.81
CA THR A 507 -22.69 40.21 46.22
C THR A 507 -22.73 40.46 44.72
N ARG A 508 -21.84 41.33 44.25
CA ARG A 508 -21.71 41.72 42.83
C ARG A 508 -20.42 41.25 42.18
N LYS A 509 -19.57 40.55 42.94
CA LYS A 509 -18.26 40.11 42.48
C LYS A 509 -17.83 38.84 43.21
N LEU A 510 -17.34 37.87 42.46
CA LEU A 510 -16.61 36.72 42.98
C LEU A 510 -15.16 36.82 42.52
N GLU A 511 -14.23 36.49 43.40
CA GLU A 511 -12.80 36.49 43.09
C GLU A 511 -12.18 35.19 43.56
N GLY A 512 -11.15 34.74 42.85
CA GLY A 512 -10.47 33.51 43.22
C GLY A 512 -9.12 33.34 42.53
N THR A 513 -8.56 32.15 42.70
CA THR A 513 -7.40 31.67 41.95
C THR A 513 -7.73 30.37 41.23
N GLY A 514 -7.11 30.13 40.08
CA GLY A 514 -7.27 28.88 39.33
C GLY A 514 -6.09 28.63 38.41
N GLU A 515 -6.19 27.61 37.56
CA GLU A 515 -5.21 27.35 36.51
C GLU A 515 -5.25 28.44 35.44
N ILE A 516 -4.06 28.96 35.07
CA ILE A 516 -3.91 30.07 34.12
C ILE A 516 -4.60 29.74 32.79
N GLY A 517 -5.46 30.64 32.32
CA GLY A 517 -6.19 30.49 31.06
C GLY A 517 -7.47 29.67 31.15
N ALA A 518 -7.72 28.94 32.25
CA ALA A 518 -8.98 28.20 32.43
C ALA A 518 -10.18 29.16 32.45
N THR A 519 -11.32 28.69 31.97
CA THR A 519 -12.59 29.43 31.98
C THR A 519 -13.40 29.04 33.21
N VAL A 520 -13.76 30.02 34.03
CA VAL A 520 -14.58 29.84 35.22
C VAL A 520 -16.03 30.15 34.88
N TYR A 521 -16.94 29.30 35.33
CA TYR A 521 -18.37 29.45 35.15
C TYR A 521 -19.12 29.26 36.46
N LEU A 522 -20.31 29.85 36.56
CA LEU A 522 -21.18 29.74 37.72
C LEU A 522 -22.45 28.93 37.41
N ARG A 523 -22.76 27.94 38.27
CA ARG A 523 -24.08 27.32 38.37
C ARG A 523 -24.76 27.72 39.66
N LEU A 524 -26.07 27.94 39.58
CA LEU A 524 -26.93 28.15 40.75
C LEU A 524 -28.03 27.09 40.74
N ASN A 525 -28.17 26.34 41.84
CA ASN A 525 -29.09 25.22 41.98
C ASN A 525 -29.00 24.23 40.79
N GLY A 526 -27.77 23.97 40.32
CA GLY A 526 -27.48 23.09 39.18
C GLY A 526 -27.62 23.72 37.79
N ASN A 527 -28.17 24.94 37.66
CA ASN A 527 -28.36 25.61 36.37
C ASN A 527 -27.20 26.54 36.03
N LEU A 528 -26.66 26.43 34.82
CA LEU A 528 -25.61 27.31 34.31
C LEU A 528 -26.13 28.74 34.15
N ILE A 529 -25.39 29.70 34.70
CA ILE A 529 -25.64 31.13 34.50
C ILE A 529 -24.77 31.58 33.31
N GLU A 530 -25.29 31.45 32.09
CA GLU A 530 -24.53 31.68 30.85
C GLU A 530 -23.93 33.10 30.74
N SER A 531 -24.56 34.10 31.36
CA SER A 531 -24.07 35.48 31.37
C SER A 531 -22.90 35.73 32.32
N VAL A 532 -22.50 34.73 33.11
CA VAL A 532 -21.54 34.86 34.20
C VAL A 532 -20.39 33.87 33.98
N THR A 533 -19.33 34.38 33.35
CA THR A 533 -18.09 33.66 33.07
C THR A 533 -16.89 34.60 33.15
N THR A 534 -15.73 34.08 33.50
CA THR A 534 -14.44 34.80 33.42
C THR A 534 -13.32 33.83 33.08
N GLN A 535 -12.15 34.34 32.70
CA GLN A 535 -10.94 33.55 32.59
C GLN A 535 -10.01 33.81 33.77
N VAL A 536 -9.18 32.81 34.07
CA VAL A 536 -8.04 32.97 34.95
C VAL A 536 -6.91 33.65 34.17
N ASP A 537 -6.40 34.75 34.73
CA ASP A 537 -5.34 35.56 34.13
C ASP A 537 -3.95 34.91 34.23
N GLY A 538 -2.95 35.57 33.63
CA GLY A 538 -1.55 35.12 33.63
C GLY A 538 -0.86 35.12 35.00
N GLU A 539 -1.51 35.65 36.03
CA GLU A 539 -1.04 35.62 37.43
C GLU A 539 -1.78 34.55 38.25
N GLY A 540 -2.68 33.77 37.62
CA GLY A 540 -3.46 32.73 38.27
C GLY A 540 -4.68 33.24 39.04
N ASN A 541 -5.10 34.49 38.82
CA ASN A 541 -6.25 35.10 39.47
C ASN A 541 -7.45 35.20 38.52
N TRP A 542 -8.65 35.22 39.07
CA TRP A 542 -9.85 35.53 38.30
C TRP A 542 -10.82 36.40 39.10
N SER A 543 -11.64 37.13 38.36
CA SER A 543 -12.62 38.07 38.89
C SER A 543 -13.88 38.00 38.03
N MET A 544 -14.97 37.56 38.62
CA MET A 544 -16.25 37.34 37.96
C MET A 544 -17.27 38.35 38.48
N ASP A 545 -17.78 39.20 37.59
CA ASP A 545 -18.86 40.13 37.93
C ASP A 545 -20.19 39.38 38.02
N ILE A 546 -20.93 39.65 39.10
CA ILE A 546 -22.21 39.02 39.39
C ILE A 546 -23.34 40.05 39.23
N PRO A 547 -24.34 39.79 38.37
CA PRO A 547 -25.47 40.67 38.20
C PRO A 547 -26.25 40.92 39.50
N GLU A 548 -27.04 41.99 39.48
CA GLU A 548 -27.89 42.33 40.59
C GLU A 548 -28.99 41.29 40.82
N ASN A 549 -29.22 40.93 42.08
CA ASN A 549 -30.21 39.92 42.51
C ASN A 549 -29.96 38.49 42.00
N THR A 550 -28.73 38.16 41.58
CA THR A 550 -28.37 36.80 41.16
C THR A 550 -28.42 35.79 42.32
N PHE A 551 -27.98 36.17 43.52
CA PHE A 551 -28.06 35.33 44.70
C PHE A 551 -29.36 35.60 45.47
N ILE A 552 -30.13 34.55 45.74
CA ILE A 552 -31.27 34.59 46.67
C ILE A 552 -31.01 33.65 47.84
N LYS A 553 -31.76 33.84 48.93
CA LYS A 553 -31.65 33.03 50.14
C LYS A 553 -31.80 31.53 49.80
N ASP A 554 -30.96 30.70 50.41
CA ASP A 554 -30.99 29.23 50.30
C ASP A 554 -30.63 28.67 48.90
N MET A 555 -29.91 29.43 48.06
CA MET A 555 -29.31 28.91 46.82
C MET A 555 -28.02 28.13 47.06
N GLU A 556 -27.82 27.08 46.28
CA GLU A 556 -26.56 26.39 46.10
C GLU A 556 -25.79 27.00 44.93
N GLY A 557 -24.55 27.44 45.16
CA GLY A 557 -23.66 27.96 44.11
C GLY A 557 -22.51 26.99 43.84
N GLN A 558 -22.21 26.76 42.57
CA GLN A 558 -21.12 25.88 42.14
C GLN A 558 -20.27 26.62 41.09
N LEU A 559 -18.95 26.61 41.27
CA LEU A 559 -18.01 27.08 40.26
C LEU A 559 -17.42 25.88 39.56
N PHE A 560 -17.39 25.90 38.23
CA PHE A 560 -16.71 24.89 37.45
C PHE A 560 -15.70 25.55 36.53
N LEU A 561 -14.57 24.87 36.35
CA LEU A 561 -13.50 25.33 35.50
C LEU A 561 -13.44 24.41 34.29
N GLU A 562 -13.30 25.05 33.14
CA GLU A 562 -13.00 24.38 31.88
C GLU A 562 -11.58 24.76 31.50
N ASP A 563 -10.74 23.75 31.33
CA ASP A 563 -9.37 23.95 30.88
C ASP A 563 -9.33 24.46 29.43
N LYS A 564 -8.30 25.25 29.11
CA LYS A 564 -7.95 25.73 27.77
C LYS A 564 -6.68 25.10 27.22
N ALA A 565 -6.00 24.18 27.91
CA ALA A 565 -4.93 23.37 27.34
C ALA A 565 -5.53 22.45 26.26
N GLY A 566 -5.62 23.03 25.06
CA GLY A 566 -6.24 22.39 23.92
C GLY A 566 -5.56 21.07 23.54
N LYS A 567 -6.39 20.03 23.43
CA LYS A 567 -6.48 19.12 22.26
C LYS A 567 -7.53 18.00 22.40
N ALA A 568 -8.31 17.93 23.49
CA ALA A 568 -9.37 16.93 23.67
C ALA A 568 -10.35 16.86 22.48
N GLU A 569 -10.74 18.01 21.91
CA GLU A 569 -11.65 18.07 20.75
C GLU A 569 -11.11 17.35 19.50
N SER A 570 -9.79 17.31 19.29
CA SER A 570 -9.16 16.63 18.15
C SER A 570 -9.11 15.11 18.27
N LEU A 571 -9.32 14.58 19.48
CA LEU A 571 -9.38 13.14 19.79
C LEU A 571 -10.82 12.65 20.00
N GLY A 572 -11.83 13.45 19.65
CA GLY A 572 -13.24 13.12 19.81
C GLY A 572 -13.69 12.99 21.27
N THR A 573 -12.90 13.50 22.22
CA THR A 573 -13.19 13.47 23.66
C THR A 573 -13.50 14.88 24.14
N LYS A 574 -14.48 15.02 25.05
CA LYS A 574 -14.70 16.30 25.75
C LYS A 574 -13.55 16.50 26.74
N ALA A 575 -13.06 17.73 26.86
CA ALA A 575 -12.19 18.11 27.96
C ALA A 575 -12.83 17.64 29.27
N GLY A 576 -12.02 17.11 30.19
CA GLY A 576 -12.51 16.68 31.49
C GLY A 576 -13.19 17.87 32.18
N VAL A 577 -14.51 17.79 32.38
CA VAL A 577 -15.23 18.74 33.22
C VAL A 577 -15.05 18.27 34.66
N SER A 578 -14.44 19.10 35.52
CA SER A 578 -14.52 18.84 36.95
C SER A 578 -15.91 19.26 37.44
N ASP A 579 -16.79 18.30 37.73
CA ASP A 579 -17.99 18.55 38.52
C ASP A 579 -17.62 18.53 40.01
N ILE A 580 -17.85 19.62 40.73
CA ILE A 580 -17.89 19.60 42.19
C ILE A 580 -19.14 20.36 42.61
N TYR A 581 -20.19 19.62 43.00
CA TYR A 581 -20.80 19.65 44.33
C TYR A 581 -22.00 18.68 44.37
N ARG A 582 -21.90 17.66 45.23
CA ARG A 582 -23.03 17.03 45.92
C ARG A 582 -22.47 16.23 47.10
N ASP A 583 -22.94 16.49 48.33
CA ASP A 583 -23.37 15.34 49.14
C ASP A 583 -24.59 15.64 50.01
N ILE A 584 -25.38 14.59 50.08
CA ILE A 584 -26.71 14.38 50.61
C ILE A 584 -26.52 13.65 51.95
N THR A 585 -27.09 14.21 53.02
CA THR A 585 -27.78 13.48 54.10
C THR A 585 -27.01 12.88 55.31
N LYS A 586 -27.40 13.36 56.52
CA LYS A 586 -27.69 12.65 57.82
C LYS A 586 -26.50 12.15 58.67
N GLU A 587 -26.53 12.09 60.01
CA GLU A 587 -27.61 11.93 61.00
C GLU A 587 -27.42 12.82 62.25
N TYR A 588 -28.51 13.38 62.77
CA TYR A 588 -28.61 13.76 64.19
C TYR A 588 -29.66 12.86 64.86
N GLN A 589 -29.33 12.30 66.02
CA GLN A 589 -30.23 11.41 66.75
C GLN A 589 -31.54 12.13 67.11
N LYS A 590 -32.65 11.38 67.01
CA LYS A 590 -34.07 11.82 67.10
C LYS A 590 -34.41 12.71 68.30
N ALA A 591 -33.62 12.66 69.38
CA ALA A 591 -33.81 13.46 70.58
C ALA A 591 -33.33 14.93 70.46
N LYS A 592 -32.37 15.22 69.57
CA LYS A 592 -31.78 16.58 69.40
C LYS A 592 -32.52 17.46 68.38
N ILE A 593 -33.31 16.83 67.50
CA ILE A 593 -34.11 17.50 66.46
C ILE A 593 -35.40 18.12 67.04
N GLN A 594 -35.93 17.58 68.15
CA GLN A 594 -37.09 18.14 68.86
C GLN A 594 -36.75 19.41 69.67
N GLU A 595 -35.48 19.63 70.02
CA GLU A 595 -35.02 20.79 70.79
C GLU A 595 -34.74 22.02 69.90
N ILE A 596 -34.37 21.80 68.64
CA ILE A 596 -33.99 22.85 67.67
C ILE A 596 -35.21 23.45 66.95
N LEU A 597 -36.34 22.75 66.88
CA LEU A 597 -37.56 23.21 66.20
C LEU A 597 -38.40 24.22 67.00
N ALA A 598 -37.91 24.74 68.13
CA ALA A 598 -38.70 25.52 69.09
C ALA A 598 -38.36 27.03 69.18
N ASP A 599 -37.31 27.54 68.52
CA ASP A 599 -36.72 28.84 68.89
C ASP A 599 -37.00 30.02 67.92
N ASN A 600 -37.29 29.76 66.64
CA ASN A 600 -37.79 30.75 65.70
C ASN A 600 -36.91 32.02 65.52
N GLN A 601 -35.57 31.91 65.50
CA GLN A 601 -34.63 33.01 65.20
C GLN A 601 -33.77 32.80 63.92
N PRO A 602 -33.27 33.88 63.27
CA PRO A 602 -32.53 33.84 62.00
C PRO A 602 -31.03 33.50 62.17
N HIS A 603 -30.44 32.82 61.17
CA HIS A 603 -29.04 32.35 61.19
C HIS A 603 -28.14 33.01 60.13
N ILE A 604 -26.85 33.08 60.49
CA ILE A 604 -25.69 33.58 59.73
C ILE A 604 -25.20 32.50 58.75
N PHE A 605 -24.76 32.90 57.55
CA PHE A 605 -24.16 32.02 56.54
C PHE A 605 -22.66 31.88 56.77
N THR A 606 -22.10 30.66 56.63
CA THR A 606 -20.65 30.44 56.68
C THR A 606 -20.22 29.42 55.62
N PHE A 607 -19.19 29.77 54.85
CA PHE A 607 -18.45 28.86 53.97
C PHE A 607 -17.28 28.26 54.76
N TYR A 608 -17.01 26.96 54.63
CA TYR A 608 -15.84 26.33 55.24
C TYR A 608 -15.03 25.52 54.22
N ALA A 609 -13.70 25.60 54.36
CA ALA A 609 -12.69 24.83 53.65
C ALA A 609 -11.86 24.06 54.69
N GLU A 610 -11.62 22.77 54.46
CA GLU A 610 -10.56 22.04 55.14
C GLU A 610 -9.76 21.17 54.15
N ASP A 611 -8.45 21.18 54.41
CA ASP A 611 -7.38 20.46 53.74
C ASP A 611 -7.39 18.99 54.19
N SER A 612 -7.27 18.03 53.27
CA SER A 612 -7.17 16.62 53.63
C SER A 612 -6.02 15.94 52.89
N GLU A 613 -4.90 15.79 53.61
CA GLU A 613 -4.01 14.65 53.39
C GLU A 613 -4.77 13.32 53.56
N ALA A 614 -4.44 12.38 52.68
CA ALA A 614 -4.80 10.96 52.60
C ALA A 614 -6.24 10.67 52.09
N VAL A 615 -6.47 9.78 51.11
CA VAL A 615 -5.99 8.39 51.05
C VAL A 615 -6.05 7.80 49.62
N SER A 616 -4.95 7.14 49.23
CA SER A 616 -4.80 5.94 48.36
C SER A 616 -5.29 5.89 46.90
N GLN A 617 -4.33 5.56 46.04
CA GLN A 617 -4.35 4.39 45.13
C GLN A 617 -5.64 3.54 45.14
N LYS A 618 -6.30 3.41 43.99
CA LYS A 618 -7.08 2.22 43.66
C LYS A 618 -6.43 1.44 42.53
N LYS A 619 -5.76 0.36 42.94
CA LYS A 619 -5.56 -0.87 42.18
C LYS A 619 -6.89 -1.31 41.55
N SER A 620 -6.90 -1.54 40.24
CA SER A 620 -7.74 -2.58 39.66
C SER A 620 -6.94 -3.90 39.67
N GLN A 621 -7.18 -4.74 40.67
CA GLN A 621 -6.90 -6.17 40.59
C GLN A 621 -8.15 -6.84 40.01
N LEU A 622 -8.00 -7.48 38.85
CA LEU A 622 -8.86 -8.58 38.44
C LEU A 622 -8.79 -9.68 39.52
N GLN A 623 -9.95 -10.21 39.91
CA GLN A 623 -10.02 -11.54 40.55
C GLN A 623 -9.74 -12.63 39.50
N LEU A 624 -9.16 -13.74 39.99
CA LEU A 624 -8.76 -14.96 39.27
C LEU A 624 -9.64 -15.36 38.08
#